data_AF-A0A3P7JG83-F1
#
_entry.id   AF-A0A3P7JG83-F1
#
_cell.length_a   1.000
_cell.length_b   1.000
_cell.length_c   1.000
_cell.angle_alpha   90.00
_cell.angle_beta   90.00
_cell.angle_gamma   90.00
#
_symmetry.space_group_name_H-M   'P 1'
#
loop_
_entity.id
_entity.type
_entity.pdbx_description
1 polymer ?
#
loop_
_entity_poly.entity_id
_entity_poly.type
_entity_poly.pdbx_seq_one_letter_code
_entity_poly.pdbx_strand_id
1 'polypeptide(L)'
;MFLHSREIIHGGLDFNSIVVDSHLNAKTIITTTAYRARHSTHGAKAKVEDVFHVGLLLYRMITGREAEFNKEGQLIGGPSPYLRISEEGLKLAKFMLTKSVRFPPTIGRVRYSEWLEDCDKNPSVFVMFPDYTDQDLL
;
A
#
# COMPACT_ATOMS: atom_id res chain seq x y z
N MET A 1 2.38 9.59 3.95
CA MET A 1 2.67 11.00 3.56
C MET A 1 2.75 11.93 4.76
N PHE A 2 1.71 11.99 5.62
CA PHE A 2 1.65 12.88 6.79
C PHE A 2 2.86 12.78 7.74
N LEU A 3 3.35 11.57 8.02
CA LEU A 3 4.52 11.35 8.89
C LEU A 3 5.80 11.87 8.21
N HIS A 4 6.03 11.48 6.96
CA HIS A 4 7.25 11.84 6.23
C HIS A 4 7.41 13.34 6.00
N SER A 5 6.29 14.10 5.90
CA SER A 5 6.34 15.58 5.80
C SER A 5 6.72 16.27 7.11
N ARG A 6 6.71 15.55 8.23
CA ARG A 6 7.17 15.99 9.55
C ARG A 6 8.50 15.36 9.96
N GLU A 7 9.19 14.75 9.00
CA GLU A 7 10.42 13.99 9.23
C GLU A 7 10.24 12.84 10.24
N ILE A 8 9.04 12.25 10.29
CA ILE A 8 8.75 11.08 11.12
C ILE A 8 8.75 9.83 10.24
N ILE A 9 9.45 8.80 10.70
CA ILE A 9 9.46 7.44 10.15
C ILE A 9 8.57 6.58 11.02
N HIS A 10 7.76 5.72 10.40
CA HIS A 10 6.97 4.75 11.16
C HIS A 10 7.83 3.57 11.65
N GLY A 11 8.69 3.04 10.77
CA GLY A 11 9.76 2.10 11.15
C GLY A 11 9.28 0.70 11.50
N GLY A 12 8.03 0.37 11.18
CA GLY A 12 7.40 -0.89 11.56
C GLY A 12 6.02 -1.08 10.93
N LEU A 13 5.83 -0.60 9.71
CA LEU A 13 4.57 -0.76 8.99
C LEU A 13 4.38 -2.23 8.59
N ASP A 14 3.27 -2.82 9.02
CA ASP A 14 2.85 -4.17 8.66
C ASP A 14 1.31 -4.23 8.55
N PHE A 15 0.76 -5.43 8.36
CA PHE A 15 -0.70 -5.62 8.26
C PHE A 15 -1.44 -5.28 9.57
N ASN A 16 -0.78 -5.42 10.72
CA ASN A 16 -1.35 -5.10 12.02
C ASN A 16 -1.32 -3.60 12.32
N SER A 17 -0.56 -2.85 11.54
CA SER A 17 -0.44 -1.39 11.65
C SER A 17 -1.61 -0.65 11.00
N ILE A 18 -2.57 -1.34 10.38
CA ILE A 18 -3.75 -0.72 9.76
C ILE A 18 -5.02 -1.27 10.40
N VAL A 19 -5.88 -0.37 10.86
CA VAL A 19 -7.25 -0.67 11.28
C VAL A 19 -8.23 0.03 10.37
N VAL A 20 -9.38 -0.59 10.15
CA VAL A 20 -10.46 -0.03 9.33
C VAL A 20 -11.60 0.34 10.28
N ASP A 21 -12.10 1.56 10.19
CA ASP A 21 -13.24 1.98 11.00
C ASP A 21 -14.60 1.61 10.38
N SER A 22 -15.69 1.92 11.08
CA SER A 22 -17.06 1.62 10.64
C SER A 22 -17.46 2.29 9.32
N HIS A 23 -16.69 3.29 8.88
CA HIS A 23 -16.90 4.00 7.61
C HIS A 23 -15.94 3.52 6.52
N LEU A 24 -15.27 2.37 6.74
CA LEU A 24 -14.28 1.80 5.84
C LEU A 24 -13.06 2.71 5.62
N ASN A 25 -12.77 3.63 6.54
CA ASN A 25 -11.55 4.42 6.48
C ASN A 25 -10.39 3.65 7.12
N ALA A 26 -9.32 3.48 6.37
CA ALA A 26 -8.08 2.93 6.89
C ALA A 26 -7.35 3.96 7.77
N LYS A 27 -7.00 3.56 8.99
CA LYS A 27 -6.19 4.34 9.93
C LYS A 27 -4.92 3.57 10.26
N THR A 28 -3.79 4.26 10.19
CA THR A 28 -2.50 3.70 10.59
C THR A 28 -2.31 3.84 12.10
N ILE A 29 -2.01 2.73 12.78
CA ILE A 29 -1.64 2.71 14.20
C ILE A 29 -0.21 3.22 14.32
N ILE A 30 0.01 4.30 15.07
CA ILE A 30 1.37 4.77 15.35
C ILE A 30 1.98 3.89 16.44
N THR A 31 3.01 3.14 16.09
CA THR A 31 3.71 2.20 16.97
C THR A 31 4.84 2.89 17.76
N THR A 32 5.37 2.19 18.77
CA THR A 32 6.55 2.63 19.55
C THR A 32 7.84 2.66 18.72
N THR A 33 7.83 2.08 17.52
CA THR A 33 8.94 2.13 16.58
C THR A 33 9.01 3.43 15.80
N ALA A 34 8.00 4.30 15.91
CA ALA A 34 8.00 5.57 15.20
C ALA A 34 9.03 6.54 15.80
N TYR A 35 9.82 7.19 14.94
CA TYR A 35 10.87 8.10 15.37
C TYR A 35 11.04 9.27 14.41
N ARG A 36 11.60 10.38 14.91
CA ARG A 36 11.98 11.52 14.07
C ARG A 36 13.33 11.24 13.42
N ALA A 37 13.37 11.20 12.09
CA ALA A 37 14.61 11.19 11.34
C ALA A 37 15.13 12.62 11.20
N ARG A 38 16.44 12.82 11.34
CA ARG A 38 17.08 14.06 10.91
C ARG A 38 17.28 14.02 9.39
N HIS A 39 17.28 15.17 8.72
CA HIS A 39 17.66 15.27 7.30
C HIS A 39 19.05 14.66 7.09
N SER A 40 19.08 13.41 6.69
CA SER A 40 20.27 12.56 6.61
C SER A 40 20.01 11.45 5.62
N THR A 41 21.08 10.85 5.11
CA THR A 41 21.01 9.67 4.23
C THR A 41 20.27 8.51 4.90
N HIS A 42 20.46 8.32 6.20
CA HIS A 42 19.75 7.34 7.02
C HIS A 42 18.24 7.61 7.06
N GLY A 43 17.84 8.87 7.26
CA GLY A 43 16.44 9.27 7.22
C GLY A 43 15.79 9.03 5.86
N ALA A 44 16.48 9.35 4.77
CA ALA A 44 16.00 9.09 3.42
C ALA A 44 15.80 7.58 3.18
N LYS A 45 16.76 6.75 3.58
CA LYS A 45 16.65 5.29 3.48
C LYS A 45 15.47 4.75 4.27
N ALA A 46 15.27 5.23 5.49
CA ALA A 46 14.15 4.81 6.33
C ALA A 46 12.78 5.21 5.76
N LYS A 47 12.66 6.37 5.09
CA LYS A 47 11.43 6.74 4.37
C LYS A 47 11.15 5.75 3.21
N VAL A 48 12.19 5.31 2.52
CA VAL A 48 12.06 4.31 1.44
C VAL A 48 11.65 2.95 2.01
N GLU A 49 12.18 2.57 3.17
CA GLU A 49 11.76 1.35 3.87
C GLU A 49 10.27 1.41 4.27
N ASP A 50 9.78 2.53 4.82
CA ASP A 50 8.34 2.69 5.07
C ASP A 50 7.52 2.50 3.77
N VAL A 51 7.95 3.10 2.66
CA VAL A 51 7.28 2.96 1.35
C VAL A 51 7.30 1.51 0.86
N PHE A 52 8.40 0.80 1.06
CA PHE A 52 8.53 -0.62 0.72
C PHE A 52 7.49 -1.45 1.49
N HIS A 53 7.35 -1.23 2.80
CA HIS A 53 6.37 -1.94 3.62
C HIS A 53 4.92 -1.64 3.19
N VAL A 54 4.59 -0.39 2.87
CA VAL A 54 3.28 -0.07 2.27
C VAL A 54 3.10 -0.79 0.93
N GLY A 55 4.18 -0.95 0.15
CA GLY A 55 4.18 -1.70 -1.09
C GLY A 55 3.82 -3.18 -0.90
N LEU A 56 4.29 -3.80 0.19
CA LEU A 56 3.92 -5.18 0.54
C LEU A 56 2.42 -5.29 0.84
N LEU A 57 1.87 -4.32 1.56
CA LEU A 57 0.43 -4.25 1.84
C LEU A 57 -0.38 -4.14 0.55
N LEU A 58 -0.01 -3.19 -0.32
CA LEU A 58 -0.68 -2.97 -1.60
C LEU A 58 -0.60 -4.21 -2.51
N TYR A 59 0.58 -4.83 -2.60
CA TYR A 59 0.75 -6.05 -3.39
C TYR A 59 -0.21 -7.15 -2.95
N ARG A 60 -0.32 -7.38 -1.64
CA ARG A 60 -1.21 -8.41 -1.11
C ARG A 60 -2.69 -8.05 -1.24
N MET A 61 -3.08 -6.78 -1.14
CA MET A 61 -4.45 -6.36 -1.44
C MET A 61 -4.82 -6.60 -2.92
N ILE A 62 -3.88 -6.39 -3.85
CA ILE A 62 -4.13 -6.57 -5.29
C ILE A 62 -4.12 -8.05 -5.69
N THR A 63 -3.19 -8.84 -5.13
CA THR A 63 -2.94 -10.22 -5.58
C THR A 63 -3.55 -11.29 -4.68
N GLY A 64 -3.98 -10.92 -3.48
CA GLY A 64 -4.39 -11.84 -2.42
C GLY A 64 -3.24 -12.65 -1.81
N ARG A 65 -1.98 -12.35 -2.15
CA ARG A 65 -0.81 -13.15 -1.77
C ARG A 65 0.30 -12.29 -1.16
N GLU A 66 1.11 -12.90 -0.29
CA GLU A 66 2.31 -12.25 0.22
C GLU A 66 3.37 -12.13 -0.89
N ALA A 67 4.13 -11.04 -0.87
CA ALA A 67 5.21 -10.83 -1.82
C ALA A 67 6.40 -11.71 -1.45
N GLU A 68 6.84 -12.54 -2.38
CA GLU A 68 8.02 -13.40 -2.21
C GLU A 68 9.21 -12.79 -2.97
N PHE A 69 10.42 -12.93 -2.44
CA PHE A 69 11.63 -12.39 -3.05
C PHE A 69 12.70 -13.47 -3.19
N ASN A 70 13.45 -13.45 -4.30
CA ASN A 70 14.64 -14.30 -4.47
C ASN A 70 15.83 -13.79 -3.65
N LYS A 71 16.96 -14.51 -3.72
CA LYS A 71 18.20 -14.16 -3.01
C LYS A 71 18.76 -12.81 -3.46
N GLU A 72 18.46 -12.41 -4.69
CA GLU A 72 18.85 -11.14 -5.31
C GLU A 72 17.91 -9.99 -4.89
N GLY A 73 16.85 -10.28 -4.14
CA GLY A 73 15.87 -9.30 -3.67
C GLY A 73 14.89 -8.83 -4.74
N GLN A 74 14.75 -9.57 -5.83
CA GLN A 74 13.76 -9.36 -6.88
C GLN A 74 12.46 -10.08 -6.49
N LEU A 75 11.34 -9.42 -6.77
CA LEU A 75 10.02 -10.00 -6.55
C LEU A 75 9.85 -11.23 -7.45
N ILE A 76 9.55 -12.37 -6.82
CA ILE A 76 9.23 -13.61 -7.52
C ILE A 76 7.73 -13.90 -7.45
N GLY A 77 7.26 -14.64 -8.45
CA GLY A 77 5.84 -14.95 -8.59
C GLY A 77 5.01 -13.75 -9.05
N GLY A 78 3.71 -13.88 -8.88
CA GLY A 78 2.73 -12.94 -9.41
C GLY A 78 1.31 -13.29 -8.96
N PRO A 79 0.32 -12.51 -9.41
CA PRO A 79 -1.07 -12.86 -9.20
C PRO A 79 -1.37 -14.25 -9.75
N SER A 80 -2.38 -14.91 -9.17
CA SER A 80 -2.95 -16.12 -9.76
C SER A 80 -3.40 -15.84 -11.20
N PRO A 81 -3.17 -16.76 -12.17
CA PRO A 81 -3.67 -16.59 -13.54
C PRO A 81 -5.21 -16.52 -13.61
N TYR A 82 -5.90 -16.94 -12.55
CA TYR A 82 -7.35 -16.90 -12.43
C TYR A 82 -7.89 -15.64 -11.74
N LEU A 83 -7.02 -14.76 -11.24
CA LEU A 83 -7.42 -13.54 -10.56
C LEU A 83 -7.33 -12.36 -11.53
N ARG A 84 -8.46 -11.69 -11.75
CA ARG A 84 -8.47 -10.41 -12.46
C ARG A 84 -7.94 -9.33 -11.53
N ILE A 85 -6.87 -8.67 -11.93
CA ILE A 85 -6.22 -7.62 -11.13
C ILE A 85 -6.08 -6.34 -11.94
N SER A 86 -5.90 -5.21 -11.25
CA SER A 86 -5.49 -3.97 -11.90
C SER A 86 -4.02 -4.05 -12.28
N GLU A 87 -3.72 -4.00 -13.57
CA GLU A 87 -2.34 -3.95 -14.07
C GLU A 87 -1.60 -2.71 -13.57
N GLU A 88 -2.26 -1.56 -13.58
CA GLU A 88 -1.69 -0.29 -13.11
C GLU A 88 -1.44 -0.30 -11.60
N GLY A 89 -2.37 -0.84 -10.82
CA GLY A 89 -2.15 -1.06 -9.39
C GLY A 89 -0.97 -1.98 -9.13
N LEU A 90 -0.85 -3.08 -9.88
CA LEU A 90 0.27 -4.01 -9.72
C LEU A 90 1.61 -3.36 -10.12
N LYS A 91 1.62 -2.52 -11.17
CA LYS A 91 2.81 -1.73 -11.55
C LYS A 91 3.21 -0.78 -10.42
N LEU A 92 2.26 -0.10 -9.79
CA LEU A 92 2.54 0.78 -8.64
C LEU A 92 3.10 -0.01 -7.45
N ALA A 93 2.51 -1.15 -7.11
CA ALA A 93 3.02 -2.02 -6.04
C ALA A 93 4.47 -2.47 -6.34
N LYS A 94 4.74 -2.94 -7.57
CA LYS A 94 6.10 -3.34 -7.99
C LYS A 94 7.10 -2.18 -7.95
N PHE A 95 6.66 -0.96 -8.27
CA PHE A 95 7.49 0.24 -8.13
C PHE A 95 7.85 0.51 -6.67
N MET A 96 6.90 0.37 -5.74
CA MET A 96 7.16 0.54 -4.30
C MET A 96 8.12 -0.50 -3.74
N LEU A 97 8.12 -1.71 -4.31
CA LEU A 97 8.98 -2.83 -3.92
C LEU A 97 10.38 -2.79 -4.57
N THR A 98 10.69 -1.77 -5.36
CA THR A 98 11.98 -1.64 -6.05
C THR A 98 13.07 -1.13 -5.11
N LYS A 99 14.24 -1.78 -5.15
CA LYS A 99 15.46 -1.40 -4.39
C LYS A 99 16.37 -0.42 -5.15
N SER A 100 15.84 0.36 -6.07
CA SER A 100 16.63 1.28 -6.90
C SER A 100 17.28 2.37 -6.05
N VAL A 101 18.61 2.39 -6.03
CA VAL A 101 19.39 3.42 -5.32
C VAL A 101 19.33 4.76 -6.06
N ARG A 102 19.23 4.72 -7.40
CA ARG A 102 19.23 5.93 -8.25
C ARG A 102 17.89 6.65 -8.23
N PHE A 103 16.79 5.89 -8.19
CA PHE A 103 15.43 6.42 -8.20
C PHE A 103 14.58 5.68 -7.16
N PRO A 104 14.84 5.92 -5.86
CA PRO A 104 14.11 5.24 -4.81
C PRO A 104 12.63 5.67 -4.81
N PRO A 105 11.70 4.76 -4.49
CA PRO A 105 10.29 5.10 -4.39
C PRO A 105 10.06 6.03 -3.18
N THR A 106 9.40 7.16 -3.44
CA THR A 106 9.00 8.11 -2.39
C THR A 106 7.50 8.10 -2.23
N ILE A 107 7.01 8.33 -1.00
CA ILE A 107 5.57 8.34 -0.74
C ILE A 107 4.83 9.43 -1.53
N GLY A 108 5.52 10.52 -1.89
CA GLY A 108 4.96 11.58 -2.74
C GLY A 108 4.69 11.08 -4.15
N ARG A 109 5.67 10.40 -4.77
CA ARG A 109 5.48 9.82 -6.12
C ARG A 109 4.42 8.74 -6.15
N VAL A 110 4.28 7.99 -5.05
CA VAL A 110 3.20 7.01 -4.90
C VAL A 110 1.84 7.71 -4.80
N ARG A 111 1.68 8.72 -3.91
CA ARG A 111 0.39 9.38 -3.67
C ARG A 111 -0.20 10.02 -4.94
N TYR A 112 0.65 10.59 -5.79
CA TYR A 112 0.25 11.25 -7.04
C TYR A 112 0.38 10.35 -8.27
N SER A 113 0.28 9.03 -8.09
CA SER A 113 0.16 8.12 -9.23
C SER A 113 -1.22 8.26 -9.86
N GLU A 114 -1.28 8.29 -11.19
CA GLU A 114 -2.53 8.36 -11.96
C GLU A 114 -3.55 7.31 -11.49
N TRP A 115 -3.11 6.08 -11.24
CA TRP A 115 -3.98 5.01 -10.77
C TRP A 115 -4.70 5.31 -9.44
N LEU A 116 -4.00 5.89 -8.46
CA LEU A 116 -4.65 6.28 -7.19
C LEU A 116 -5.59 7.47 -7.36
N GLU A 117 -5.27 8.42 -8.24
CA GLU A 117 -6.17 9.52 -8.56
C GLU A 117 -7.46 9.02 -9.22
N ASP A 118 -7.37 8.00 -10.08
CA ASP A 118 -8.52 7.37 -10.71
C ASP A 118 -9.36 6.59 -9.70
N CYS A 119 -8.74 5.92 -8.72
CA CYS A 119 -9.46 5.30 -7.61
C CYS A 119 -10.21 6.32 -6.74
N ASP A 120 -9.61 7.49 -6.48
CA ASP A 120 -10.24 8.57 -5.73
C ASP A 120 -11.44 9.16 -6.49
N LYS A 121 -11.36 9.25 -7.84
CA LYS A 121 -12.44 9.75 -8.71
C LYS A 121 -13.54 8.72 -8.96
N ASN A 122 -13.18 7.45 -8.99
CA ASN A 122 -14.08 6.32 -9.30
C ASN A 122 -14.01 5.28 -8.18
N PRO A 123 -14.57 5.59 -7.00
CA PRO A 123 -14.61 4.63 -5.90
C PRO A 123 -15.36 3.38 -6.35
N SER A 124 -14.82 2.22 -5.98
CA SER A 124 -15.45 0.94 -6.31
C SER A 124 -16.82 0.86 -5.66
N VAL A 125 -17.86 0.61 -6.46
CA VAL A 125 -19.19 0.27 -5.96
C VAL A 125 -19.17 -1.21 -5.58
N PHE A 126 -18.79 -1.50 -4.34
CA PHE A 126 -18.89 -2.86 -3.81
C PHE A 126 -20.33 -3.11 -3.36
N VAL A 127 -21.12 -3.76 -4.22
CA VAL A 127 -22.36 -4.42 -3.80
C VAL A 127 -21.96 -5.77 -3.20
N MET A 128 -21.70 -5.82 -1.89
CA MET A 128 -21.36 -7.09 -1.23
C MET A 128 -22.56 -8.05 -1.22
N PHE A 129 -23.77 -7.52 -1.19
CA PHE A 129 -25.03 -8.22 -1.40
C PHE A 129 -26.00 -7.24 -2.07
N PRO A 130 -26.83 -7.66 -3.03
CA PRO A 130 -28.01 -6.86 -3.39
C PRO A 130 -28.79 -6.60 -2.11
N ASP A 131 -29.28 -5.36 -1.91
CA ASP A 131 -30.31 -5.10 -0.91
C ASP A 131 -31.56 -5.89 -1.32
N TYR A 132 -31.64 -7.16 -0.92
CA TYR A 132 -32.90 -7.86 -0.87
C TYR A 132 -33.64 -7.28 0.32
N THR A 133 -34.33 -6.15 0.11
CA THR A 133 -35.37 -5.76 1.04
C THR A 133 -36.40 -6.88 1.09
N ASP A 134 -36.86 -7.25 2.28
CA ASP A 134 -37.88 -8.30 2.52
C ASP A 134 -39.21 -8.11 1.76
N GLN A 135 -39.34 -7.04 0.97
CA GLN A 135 -40.45 -6.80 0.04
C GLN A 135 -40.34 -7.59 -1.28
N ASP A 136 -39.16 -8.13 -1.62
CA ASP A 136 -38.96 -8.91 -2.86
C ASP A 136 -39.19 -10.43 -2.66
N LEU A 137 -39.64 -10.85 -1.47
CA LEU A 137 -39.89 -12.25 -1.10
C LEU A 137 -41.37 -12.55 -0.76
N LEU A 138 -42.31 -11.66 -1.13
CA LEU A 138 -43.76 -11.86 -0.97
C LEU A 138 -44.53 -11.78 -2.29
#